data_AF-A0A0F2T7I1-F1
#
_entry.id   AF-A0A0F2T7I1-F1
#
_cell.length_a   1.000
_cell.length_b   1.000
_cell.length_c   1.000
_cell.angle_alpha   90.00
_cell.angle_beta   90.00
_cell.angle_gamma   90.00
#
_symmetry.space_group_name_H-M   'P 1'
#
loop_
_entity.id
_entity.type
_entity.pdbx_description
1 polymer ?
#
loop_
_entity_poly.entity_id
_entity_poly.type
_entity_poly.pdbx_seq_one_letter_code
_entity_poly.pdbx_strand_id
1 'polypeptide(L)'
;REPVRFDRALEQLLGDGRSVFVEVSAHPVLSMPLTDGSAEHGGVVVGSLARNEGGIGHLLKSLGQLHVQGVDIDWTKVLGEGGFPVAELPTYAFQREYFWTEATAASADAGSMGLEASAHPWLGAATALAEGEGHLFTGRLAPNG
;
A
#
# COMPACT_ATOMS: atom_id res chain seq x y z
N ARG A 1 23.37 14.03 -45.57
CA ARG A 1 22.46 13.20 -44.76
C ARG A 1 23.32 12.48 -43.74
N GLU A 2 23.01 12.61 -42.46
CA GLU A 2 23.74 11.96 -41.38
C GLU A 2 22.94 10.76 -40.83
N PRO A 3 23.61 9.76 -40.24
CA PRO A 3 22.95 8.62 -39.63
C PRO A 3 22.20 9.00 -38.35
N VAL A 4 21.02 8.43 -38.13
CA VAL A 4 20.25 8.61 -36.88
C VAL A 4 20.88 7.75 -35.78
N ARG A 5 21.33 8.41 -34.70
CA ARG A 5 21.99 7.78 -33.54
C ARG A 5 21.05 7.63 -32.36
N PHE A 6 20.00 6.83 -32.53
CA PHE A 6 18.97 6.61 -31.51
C PHE A 6 19.53 5.96 -30.24
N ASP A 7 20.47 5.02 -30.41
CA ASP A 7 21.26 4.38 -29.34
C ASP A 7 21.86 5.42 -28.39
N ARG A 8 22.56 6.41 -28.97
CA ARG A 8 23.25 7.45 -28.20
C ARG A 8 22.30 8.39 -27.49
N ALA A 9 21.18 8.73 -28.14
CA ALA A 9 20.15 9.54 -27.50
C ALA A 9 19.53 8.82 -26.30
N LEU A 10 19.24 7.52 -26.43
CA LEU A 10 18.70 6.72 -25.34
C LEU A 10 19.71 6.57 -24.19
N GLU A 11 20.96 6.23 -24.48
CA GLU A 11 22.06 6.16 -23.49
C GLU A 11 22.16 7.45 -22.69
N GLN A 12 22.10 8.61 -23.36
CA GLN A 12 22.20 9.90 -22.71
C GLN A 12 20.98 10.19 -21.82
N LEU A 13 19.76 9.89 -22.28
CA LEU A 13 18.54 10.08 -21.50
C LEU A 13 18.54 9.22 -20.23
N LEU A 14 18.98 7.96 -20.35
CA LEU A 14 19.10 7.04 -19.21
C LEU A 14 20.20 7.50 -18.24
N GLY A 15 21.35 7.94 -18.75
CA GLY A 15 22.44 8.49 -17.94
C GLY A 15 22.04 9.73 -17.14
N ASP A 16 21.10 10.51 -17.67
CA ASP A 16 20.51 11.66 -16.97
C ASP A 16 19.29 11.27 -16.10
N GLY A 17 19.02 9.97 -15.90
CA GLY A 17 17.99 9.45 -15.03
C GLY A 17 16.57 9.45 -15.59
N ARG A 18 16.38 9.60 -16.91
CA ARG A 18 15.06 9.50 -17.55
C ARG A 18 14.79 8.05 -17.96
N SER A 19 13.79 7.43 -17.35
CA SER A 19 13.39 6.03 -17.64
C SER A 19 11.95 5.89 -18.14
N VAL A 20 11.19 6.99 -18.27
CA VAL A 20 9.82 6.99 -18.76
C VAL A 20 9.77 7.58 -20.17
N PHE A 21 9.25 6.81 -21.13
CA PHE A 21 9.19 7.19 -22.53
C PHE A 21 7.77 7.08 -23.08
N VAL A 22 7.34 8.12 -23.78
CA VAL A 22 6.07 8.15 -24.51
C VAL A 22 6.38 8.28 -25.99
N GLU A 23 6.02 7.25 -26.77
CA GLU A 23 6.15 7.29 -28.22
C GLU A 23 4.95 8.02 -28.84
N VAL A 24 5.19 9.20 -29.42
CA VAL A 24 4.14 9.99 -30.08
C VAL A 24 4.06 9.62 -31.56
N SER A 25 3.27 8.60 -31.89
CA SER A 25 3.09 8.14 -33.26
C SER A 25 1.73 7.44 -33.45
N ALA A 26 1.25 7.36 -34.70
CA ALA A 26 0.09 6.54 -35.06
C ALA A 26 0.45 5.05 -35.21
N HIS A 27 1.74 4.74 -35.30
CA HIS A 27 2.29 3.41 -35.54
C HIS A 27 3.51 3.24 -34.64
N PRO A 28 3.35 2.66 -33.44
CA PRO A 28 4.46 2.53 -32.51
C PRO A 28 5.52 1.59 -33.08
N VAL A 29 6.72 2.10 -33.30
CA VAL A 29 7.90 1.37 -33.82
C VAL A 29 9.08 1.40 -32.86
N LEU A 30 9.10 2.35 -31.91
CA LEU A 30 10.19 2.52 -30.95
C LEU A 30 9.93 1.78 -29.64
N SER A 31 8.72 1.28 -29.41
CA SER A 31 8.35 0.64 -28.14
C SER A 31 9.28 -0.51 -27.76
N MET A 32 9.59 -1.41 -28.70
CA MET A 32 10.50 -2.54 -28.47
C MET A 32 11.95 -2.08 -28.18
N PRO A 33 12.63 -1.31 -29.05
CA PRO A 33 14.01 -0.90 -28.76
C PRO A 33 14.14 0.00 -27.52
N LEU A 34 13.12 0.81 -27.20
CA LEU A 34 13.10 1.57 -25.94
C LEU A 34 12.98 0.64 -24.74
N THR A 35 12.10 -0.37 -24.79
CA THR A 35 11.90 -1.33 -23.70
C THR A 35 13.19 -2.10 -23.44
N ASP A 36 13.78 -2.66 -24.49
CA ASP A 36 15.03 -3.42 -24.38
C ASP A 36 16.18 -2.56 -23.86
N GLY A 37 16.34 -1.35 -24.43
CA GLY A 37 17.43 -0.45 -24.07
C GLY A 37 17.32 0.17 -22.67
N SER A 38 16.12 0.14 -22.07
CA SER A 38 15.87 0.72 -20.74
C SER A 38 15.56 -0.32 -19.65
N ALA A 39 15.58 -1.62 -19.97
CA ALA A 39 15.21 -2.69 -19.06
C ALA A 39 16.01 -2.67 -17.73
N GLU A 40 17.33 -2.43 -17.80
CA GLU A 40 18.20 -2.34 -16.61
C GLU A 40 17.93 -1.10 -15.75
N HIS A 41 17.22 -0.11 -16.29
CA HIS A 41 16.88 1.14 -15.62
C HIS A 41 15.41 1.16 -15.16
N GLY A 42 14.71 0.02 -15.23
CA GLY A 42 13.28 -0.06 -14.90
C GLY A 42 12.41 0.77 -15.84
N GLY A 43 12.77 0.84 -17.12
CA GLY A 43 12.12 1.71 -18.08
C GLY A 43 10.64 1.43 -18.29
N VAL A 44 9.85 2.49 -18.41
CA VAL A 44 8.41 2.46 -18.70
C VAL A 44 8.20 3.05 -20.08
N VAL A 45 7.63 2.27 -21.00
CA VAL A 45 7.42 2.68 -22.38
C VAL A 45 5.96 2.52 -22.76
N VAL A 46 5.33 3.60 -23.22
CA VAL A 46 3.96 3.59 -23.72
C VAL A 46 3.87 4.29 -25.08
N GLY A 47 2.90 3.90 -25.90
CA GLY A 47 2.56 4.61 -27.14
C GLY A 47 1.42 5.61 -26.91
N SER A 48 1.41 6.72 -27.65
CA SER A 48 0.26 7.65 -27.65
C SER A 48 -0.95 7.07 -28.37
N LEU A 49 -0.71 6.25 -29.40
CA LEU A 49 -1.70 5.53 -30.20
C LEU A 49 -1.15 4.15 -30.55
N ALA A 50 -2.03 3.23 -30.95
CA ALA A 50 -1.63 1.96 -31.55
C ALA A 50 -2.21 1.77 -32.94
N ARG A 51 -1.60 0.87 -33.70
CA ARG A 51 -2.06 0.54 -35.05
C ARG A 51 -3.48 0.00 -34.97
N ASN A 52 -4.40 0.60 -35.73
CA ASN A 52 -5.83 0.28 -35.75
C ASN A 52 -6.58 0.53 -34.42
N GLU A 53 -5.90 1.11 -33.42
CA GLU A 53 -6.46 1.49 -32.12
C GLU A 53 -6.15 2.97 -31.87
N GLY A 54 -6.81 3.83 -32.63
CA GLY A 54 -6.73 5.28 -32.48
C GLY A 54 -7.77 5.82 -31.50
N GLY A 55 -7.50 7.01 -30.96
CA GLY A 55 -8.48 7.79 -30.21
C GLY A 55 -8.23 7.87 -28.70
N ILE A 56 -9.13 8.59 -28.03
CA ILE A 56 -8.96 8.99 -26.62
C ILE A 56 -8.85 7.79 -25.66
N GLY A 57 -9.52 6.68 -25.96
CA GLY A 57 -9.48 5.47 -25.13
C GLY A 57 -8.09 4.85 -25.04
N HIS A 58 -7.34 4.84 -26.15
CA HIS A 58 -5.95 4.34 -26.14
C HIS A 58 -5.04 5.30 -25.36
N LEU A 59 -5.21 6.61 -25.55
CA LEU A 59 -4.45 7.60 -24.79
C LEU A 59 -4.70 7.50 -23.28
N LEU A 60 -5.97 7.34 -22.86
CA LEU A 60 -6.33 7.14 -21.46
C LEU A 60 -5.77 5.82 -20.90
N LYS A 61 -5.72 4.76 -21.71
CA LYS A 61 -5.07 3.50 -21.34
C LYS A 61 -3.57 3.70 -21.09
N SER A 62 -2.88 4.43 -21.96
CA SER A 62 -1.45 4.76 -21.79
C SER A 62 -1.21 5.60 -20.54
N LEU A 63 -2.07 6.58 -20.24
CA LEU A 63 -2.03 7.32 -18.98
C LEU A 63 -2.25 6.41 -17.76
N GLY A 64 -3.20 5.47 -17.84
CA GLY A 64 -3.42 4.47 -16.79
C GLY A 64 -2.21 3.56 -16.58
N GLN A 65 -1.53 3.15 -17.64
CA GLN A 65 -0.29 2.38 -17.55
C GLN A 65 0.81 3.18 -16.85
N LEU A 66 1.00 4.45 -17.21
CA LEU A 66 1.95 5.34 -16.55
C LEU A 66 1.61 5.50 -15.05
N HIS A 67 0.34 5.71 -14.73
CA HIS A 67 -0.12 5.88 -13.34
C HIS A 67 0.14 4.65 -12.47
N VAL A 68 -0.15 3.44 -12.98
CA VAL A 68 0.13 2.19 -12.24
C VAL A 68 1.63 1.96 -12.04
N GLN A 69 2.47 2.51 -12.91
CA GLN A 69 3.93 2.50 -12.76
C GLN A 69 4.45 3.62 -11.83
N GLY A 70 3.56 4.40 -11.21
CA GLY A 70 3.92 5.44 -10.24
C GLY A 70 4.29 6.79 -10.86
N VAL A 71 4.05 6.98 -12.17
CA VAL A 71 4.21 8.30 -12.79
C VAL A 71 3.11 9.22 -12.29
N ASP A 72 3.50 10.42 -11.85
CA ASP A 72 2.55 11.44 -11.40
C ASP A 72 1.77 11.99 -12.59
N ILE A 73 0.46 11.71 -12.63
CA ILE A 73 -0.46 12.17 -13.67
C ILE A 73 -1.39 13.18 -13.03
N ASP A 74 -1.38 14.39 -13.59
CA ASP A 74 -2.34 15.43 -13.25
C ASP A 74 -3.73 15.08 -13.81
N TRP A 75 -4.49 14.30 -13.05
CA TRP A 75 -5.84 13.87 -13.44
C TRP A 75 -6.82 15.04 -13.54
N THR A 76 -6.56 16.18 -12.90
CA THR A 76 -7.37 17.39 -13.07
C THR A 76 -7.26 17.93 -14.48
N LYS A 77 -6.05 17.94 -15.07
CA LYS A 77 -5.87 18.31 -16.50
C LYS A 77 -6.50 17.31 -17.47
N VAL A 78 -6.53 16.02 -17.11
CA VAL A 78 -7.07 14.96 -17.97
C VAL A 78 -8.61 14.96 -17.97
N LEU A 79 -9.21 15.14 -16.80
CA LEU A 79 -10.65 15.01 -16.59
C LEU A 79 -11.38 16.37 -16.68
N GLY A 80 -10.66 17.49 -16.55
CA GLY A 80 -11.20 18.85 -16.60
C GLY A 80 -11.44 19.47 -15.22
N GLU A 81 -11.49 20.80 -15.19
CA GLU A 81 -11.83 21.57 -14.00
C GLU A 81 -13.34 21.57 -13.78
N GLY A 82 -13.77 21.26 -12.55
CA GLY A 82 -15.19 21.06 -12.22
C GLY A 82 -15.44 19.59 -11.94
N GLY A 83 -15.19 19.19 -10.69
CA GLY A 83 -15.27 17.80 -10.25
C GLY A 83 -16.54 17.11 -10.73
N PHE A 84 -16.37 15.96 -11.36
CA PHE A 84 -17.47 15.04 -11.56
C PHE A 84 -18.10 14.73 -10.20
N PRO A 85 -19.41 14.46 -10.14
CA PRO A 85 -20.03 13.94 -8.92
C PRO A 85 -19.19 12.76 -8.42
N VAL A 86 -18.70 12.85 -7.18
CA VAL A 86 -17.94 11.74 -6.58
C VAL A 86 -18.92 10.58 -6.45
N ALA A 87 -18.70 9.55 -7.26
CA ALA A 87 -19.51 8.34 -7.19
C ALA A 87 -19.22 7.63 -5.86
N GLU A 88 -20.26 7.06 -5.25
CA GLU A 88 -20.06 6.12 -4.15
C GLU A 88 -19.37 4.86 -4.69
N LEU A 89 -18.15 4.62 -4.23
CA LEU A 89 -17.37 3.43 -4.56
C LEU A 89 -17.34 2.50 -3.35
N PRO A 90 -17.25 1.17 -3.58
CA PRO A 90 -16.97 0.24 -2.50
C PRO A 90 -15.72 0.68 -1.72
N THR A 91 -15.80 0.60 -0.40
CA THR A 91 -14.61 0.83 0.45
C THR A 91 -13.55 -0.23 0.17
N TYR A 92 -12.29 0.10 0.47
CA TYR A 92 -11.18 -0.83 0.34
C TYR A 92 -11.50 -2.21 0.95
N ALA A 93 -11.31 -3.26 0.17
CA ALA A 93 -11.53 -4.63 0.61
C ALA A 93 -10.34 -5.11 1.45
N PHE A 94 -10.34 -4.75 2.75
CA PHE A 94 -9.31 -5.20 3.69
C PHE A 94 -9.13 -6.72 3.64
N GLN A 95 -7.88 -7.18 3.54
CA GLN A 95 -7.51 -8.57 3.80
C GLN A 95 -7.53 -8.79 5.31
N ARG A 96 -8.64 -9.30 5.84
CA ARG A 96 -8.90 -9.40 7.28
C ARG A 96 -8.21 -10.63 7.84
N GLU A 97 -7.36 -10.43 8.83
CA GLU A 97 -6.82 -11.48 9.69
C GLU A 97 -7.20 -11.21 11.15
N TYR A 98 -7.38 -12.28 11.92
CA TYR A 98 -7.72 -12.18 13.33
C TYR A 98 -6.43 -12.09 14.16
N PHE A 99 -6.17 -10.91 14.72
CA PHE A 99 -5.06 -10.68 15.64
C PHE A 99 -5.57 -10.69 17.08
N TRP A 100 -5.84 -11.88 17.62
CA TRP A 100 -6.16 -12.06 19.04
C TRP A 100 -4.89 -12.36 19.84
N THR A 101 -4.80 -11.82 21.06
CA THR A 101 -3.76 -12.23 22.01
C THR A 101 -4.10 -13.61 22.57
N GLU A 102 -3.26 -14.61 22.28
CA GLU A 102 -3.41 -15.93 22.89
C GLU A 102 -3.07 -15.85 24.39
N ALA A 103 -4.01 -16.24 25.25
CA ALA A 103 -3.74 -16.38 26.67
C ALA A 103 -2.73 -17.51 26.85
N THR A 104 -1.46 -17.15 27.07
CA THR A 104 -0.49 -18.10 27.60
C THR A 104 -1.00 -18.53 28.97
N ALA A 105 -1.03 -19.83 29.24
CA ALA A 105 -1.34 -20.36 30.57
C ALA A 105 -0.19 -20.04 31.55
N ALA A 106 0.20 -18.77 31.65
CA ALA A 106 0.86 -18.26 32.83
C ALA A 106 -0.19 -18.36 33.95
N SER A 107 0.21 -18.96 35.07
CA SER A 107 -0.47 -18.88 36.36
C SER A 107 -1.28 -17.60 36.43
N ALA A 108 -2.60 -17.69 36.63
CA ALA A 108 -3.49 -16.55 36.83
C ALA A 108 -3.07 -15.78 38.09
N ASP A 109 -1.98 -15.03 37.98
CA ASP A 109 -1.48 -14.11 38.96
C ASP A 109 -2.20 -12.78 38.74
N ALA A 110 -2.61 -12.14 39.83
CA ALA A 110 -3.38 -10.92 39.85
C ALA A 110 -2.76 -9.82 38.97
N GLY A 111 -1.42 -9.75 38.95
CA GLY A 111 -0.68 -8.79 38.14
C GLY A 111 -0.89 -8.95 36.63
N SER A 112 -1.11 -10.17 36.13
CA SER A 112 -1.39 -10.41 34.70
C SER A 112 -2.77 -9.91 34.26
N MET A 113 -3.68 -9.70 35.22
CA MET A 113 -5.02 -9.15 35.00
C MET A 113 -5.10 -7.64 35.32
N GLY A 114 -3.96 -6.98 35.58
CA GLY A 114 -3.92 -5.58 35.99
C GLY A 114 -4.46 -5.32 37.40
N LEU A 115 -4.60 -6.38 38.21
CA LEU A 115 -5.01 -6.29 39.60
C LEU A 115 -3.79 -6.23 40.52
N GLU A 116 -3.94 -5.55 41.66
CA GLU A 116 -2.90 -5.53 42.68
C GLU A 116 -2.77 -6.93 43.30
N ALA A 117 -1.58 -7.50 43.20
CA ALA A 117 -1.25 -8.75 43.90
C ALA A 117 -1.27 -8.48 45.41
N SER A 118 -2.02 -9.31 46.13
CA SER A 118 -2.02 -9.24 47.58
C SER A 118 -0.88 -10.10 48.13
N ALA A 119 -0.15 -9.63 49.14
CA ALA A 119 0.92 -10.39 49.81
C ALA A 119 0.39 -11.53 50.71
N HIS A 120 -0.92 -11.82 50.65
CA HIS A 120 -1.59 -12.76 51.53
C HIS A 120 -1.61 -14.19 50.95
N PRO A 121 -1.29 -15.24 51.74
CA PRO A 121 -1.14 -16.61 51.25
C PRO A 121 -2.36 -17.22 50.53
N TRP A 122 -3.57 -16.74 50.82
CA TRP A 122 -4.82 -17.26 50.25
C TRP A 122 -5.62 -16.24 49.44
N LEU A 123 -5.18 -14.99 49.37
CA LEU A 123 -5.89 -13.92 48.65
C LEU A 123 -4.93 -13.40 47.59
N GLY A 124 -5.04 -13.88 46.35
CA GLY A 124 -4.08 -13.59 45.30
C GLY A 124 -4.21 -12.17 44.73
N ALA A 125 -5.44 -11.63 44.67
CA ALA A 125 -5.71 -10.31 44.12
C ALA A 125 -6.52 -9.44 45.08
N ALA A 126 -6.27 -8.14 45.04
CA ALA A 126 -7.08 -7.11 45.68
C ALA A 126 -7.61 -6.11 44.63
N THR A 127 -8.85 -5.66 44.81
CA THR A 127 -9.45 -4.60 44.00
C THR A 127 -10.13 -3.60 44.92
N ALA A 128 -9.73 -2.33 44.85
CA ALA A 128 -10.44 -1.26 45.55
C ALA A 128 -11.83 -1.10 44.92
N LEU A 129 -12.87 -1.03 45.76
CA LEU A 129 -14.22 -0.77 45.29
C LEU A 129 -14.34 0.70 44.87
N ALA A 130 -15.02 0.94 43.75
CA ALA A 130 -15.15 2.29 43.19
C ALA A 130 -15.94 3.24 44.12
N GLU A 131 -16.82 2.70 44.96
CA GLU A 131 -17.56 3.46 45.96
C GLU A 131 -17.18 3.01 47.37
N GLY A 132 -16.58 3.92 48.15
CA GLY A 132 -16.24 3.73 49.57
C GLY A 132 -14.79 3.29 49.84
N GLU A 133 -14.50 3.02 51.12
CA GLU A 133 -13.17 2.58 51.61
C GLU A 133 -13.04 1.05 51.65
N GLY A 134 -13.68 0.34 50.72
CA GLY A 134 -13.76 -1.12 50.70
C GLY A 134 -12.82 -1.78 49.70
N HIS A 135 -12.33 -2.99 50.02
CA HIS A 135 -11.56 -3.83 49.09
C HIS A 135 -12.24 -5.19 48.89
N LEU A 136 -12.28 -5.67 47.64
CA LEU A 136 -12.62 -7.05 47.29
C LEU A 136 -11.33 -7.85 47.14
N PHE A 137 -11.23 -8.97 47.86
CA PHE A 137 -10.12 -9.91 47.74
C PHE A 137 -10.59 -11.19 47.05
N THR A 138 -9.80 -11.68 46.10
CA THR A 138 -10.07 -12.95 45.41
C THR A 138 -8.92 -13.93 45.56
N GLY A 139 -9.26 -15.20 45.71
CA GLY A 139 -8.30 -16.28 45.91
C GLY A 139 -8.94 -17.62 45.57
N ARG A 140 -8.12 -18.62 45.27
CA ARG A 140 -8.58 -19.97 44.94
C ARG A 140 -8.15 -20.94 46.04
N LEU A 141 -9.13 -21.52 46.73
CA LEU A 141 -8.93 -22.61 47.67
C LEU A 141 -9.34 -23.91 46.99
N ALA A 142 -8.39 -24.81 46.80
CA ALA A 142 -8.66 -26.17 46.35
C ALA A 142 -8.19 -27.13 47.47
N PRO A 143 -9.00 -28.14 47.85
CA PRO A 143 -8.55 -29.16 48.78
C PRO A 143 -7.50 -30.05 48.08
N ASN A 144 -6.23 -29.67 48.26
CA ASN A 144 -5.01 -30.27 47.73
C ASN A 144 -4.87 -30.26 46.20
N GLY A 145 -3.63 -30.05 45.74
CA GLY A 145 -3.24 -30.03 44.33
C GLY A 145 -3.25 -31.40 43.65
#